data_AF-A0A1F3LJE5-F1
#
_entry.id   AF-A0A1F3LJE5-F1
#
_cell.length_a   1.000
_cell.length_b   1.000
_cell.length_c   1.000
_cell.angle_alpha   90.00
_cell.angle_beta   90.00
_cell.angle_gamma   90.00
#
_symmetry.space_group_name_H-M   'P 1'
#
loop_
_entity.id
_entity.type
_entity.pdbx_description
1 polymer ?
#
loop_
_entity_poly.entity_id
_entity_poly.type
_entity_poly.pdbx_seq_one_letter_code
_entity_poly.pdbx_strand_id
1 'polypeptide(L)'
;MLKVLEAIEFNKVFTKGGRTEPWLIQVIVEGERKPYVVKLFKSDEIDNEHTVAREVFGTALAMEFDLSIPEPALVNFSPAFINTLPEEVREIIYFRDERLKFGSEYCENTTLLKPDLPSQQINKFIHDLPIIYAFDTLINNKDRGEYKTNILVSTVSEDYYIFDHERAFKNIKKLESELAGNTFSETLTNHVLKKYLHNKKDKSRLFDTFHNYLRILNVNVLDDYNNELRKHNLHSSELIHLKSYLYTVKQKADWFVKLLEHSISI
;
A
#
# COMPACT_ATOMS: atom_id res chain seq x y z
N MET A 1 -11.67 2.05 -11.04
CA MET A 1 -12.58 1.76 -9.91
C MET A 1 -12.28 0.37 -9.40
N LEU A 2 -12.35 0.17 -8.07
CA LEU A 2 -12.06 -1.11 -7.42
C LEU A 2 -13.12 -2.15 -7.81
N LYS A 3 -12.70 -3.29 -8.38
CA LYS A 3 -13.60 -4.38 -8.74
C LYS A 3 -14.03 -5.17 -7.48
N VAL A 4 -15.25 -5.68 -7.46
CA VAL A 4 -15.67 -6.72 -6.50
C VAL A 4 -15.60 -8.06 -7.21
N LEU A 5 -14.82 -8.99 -6.67
CA LEU A 5 -14.56 -10.31 -7.24
C LEU A 5 -15.08 -11.40 -6.31
N GLU A 6 -15.51 -12.51 -6.88
CA GLU A 6 -15.97 -13.68 -6.13
C GLU A 6 -14.83 -14.68 -5.93
N ALA A 7 -14.59 -15.08 -4.68
CA ALA A 7 -13.69 -16.18 -4.36
C ALA A 7 -14.32 -17.51 -4.79
N ILE A 8 -13.54 -18.35 -5.49
CA ILE A 8 -14.01 -19.64 -6.01
C ILE A 8 -13.21 -20.85 -5.52
N GLU A 9 -11.95 -20.66 -5.13
CA GLU A 9 -11.08 -21.75 -4.70
C GLU A 9 -10.03 -21.25 -3.71
N PHE A 10 -9.79 -21.99 -2.63
CA PHE A 10 -8.75 -21.69 -1.66
C PHE A 10 -7.49 -22.50 -1.98
N ASN A 11 -6.33 -21.84 -2.02
CA ASN A 11 -5.07 -22.51 -2.36
C ASN A 11 -4.20 -22.72 -1.12
N LYS A 12 -3.88 -21.64 -0.38
CA LYS A 12 -3.04 -21.72 0.84
C LYS A 12 -3.12 -20.46 1.70
N VAL A 13 -2.70 -20.59 2.95
CA VAL A 13 -2.38 -19.47 3.85
C VAL A 13 -0.89 -19.13 3.75
N PHE A 14 -0.54 -17.85 3.67
CA PHE A 14 0.84 -17.40 3.83
C PHE A 14 1.15 -17.27 5.33
N THR A 15 1.82 -18.29 5.89
CA THR A 15 2.18 -18.36 7.32
C THR A 15 3.44 -17.58 7.69
N LYS A 16 4.19 -17.09 6.70
CA LYS A 16 5.38 -16.25 6.87
C LYS A 16 5.14 -14.90 6.21
N GLY A 17 5.27 -13.81 6.99
CA GLY A 17 5.44 -12.47 6.42
C GLY A 17 4.38 -11.41 6.75
N GLY A 18 3.31 -11.69 7.51
CA GLY A 18 2.27 -10.67 7.77
C GLY A 18 1.42 -10.93 9.02
N ARG A 19 0.84 -9.86 9.59
CA ARG A 19 -0.10 -9.92 10.74
C ARG A 19 -1.43 -10.56 10.35
N THR A 20 -1.82 -10.39 9.09
CA THR A 20 -3.11 -10.74 8.52
C THR A 20 -3.20 -12.17 8.00
N GLU A 21 -2.10 -12.94 8.06
CA GLU A 21 -2.00 -14.32 7.54
C GLU A 21 -2.72 -14.46 6.18
N PRO A 22 -2.29 -13.70 5.15
CA PRO A 22 -3.10 -13.54 3.95
C PRO A 22 -3.26 -14.86 3.20
N TRP A 23 -4.36 -14.99 2.48
CA TRP A 23 -4.71 -16.21 1.75
C TRP A 23 -4.40 -16.04 0.27
N LEU A 24 -3.88 -17.10 -0.36
CA LEU A 24 -3.89 -17.24 -1.80
C LEU A 24 -5.18 -17.98 -2.19
N ILE A 25 -5.97 -17.36 -3.05
CA ILE A 25 -7.23 -17.91 -3.56
C ILE A 25 -7.28 -17.77 -5.09
N GLN A 26 -8.23 -18.44 -5.73
CA GLN A 26 -8.65 -18.14 -7.10
C GLN A 26 -9.93 -17.30 -7.10
N VAL A 27 -9.98 -16.35 -8.02
CA VAL A 27 -11.16 -15.53 -8.34
C VAL A 27 -11.43 -15.58 -9.85
N ILE A 28 -12.64 -15.18 -10.28
CA ILE A 28 -12.95 -14.99 -11.70
C ILE A 28 -12.81 -13.52 -12.08
N VAL A 29 -11.93 -13.23 -13.04
CA VAL A 29 -11.77 -11.91 -13.64
C VAL A 29 -12.01 -12.05 -15.13
N GLU A 30 -13.06 -11.40 -15.65
CA GLU A 30 -13.35 -11.37 -17.10
C GLU A 30 -13.49 -12.78 -17.72
N GLY A 31 -13.96 -13.75 -16.93
CA GLY A 31 -14.15 -15.14 -17.35
C GLY A 31 -12.94 -16.05 -17.12
N GLU A 32 -11.81 -15.50 -16.71
CA GLU A 32 -10.58 -16.26 -16.42
C GLU A 32 -10.35 -16.45 -14.93
N ARG A 33 -9.79 -17.61 -14.56
CA ARG A 33 -9.33 -17.86 -13.19
C ARG A 33 -8.02 -17.15 -12.94
N LYS A 34 -7.97 -16.30 -11.92
CA LYS A 34 -6.75 -15.59 -11.53
C LYS A 34 -6.43 -15.78 -10.05
N PRO A 35 -5.15 -15.97 -9.70
CA PRO A 35 -4.73 -16.06 -8.31
C PRO A 35 -4.72 -14.66 -7.66
N TYR A 36 -5.32 -14.53 -6.48
CA TYR A 36 -5.33 -13.30 -5.68
C TYR A 36 -4.83 -13.57 -4.26
N VAL A 37 -4.05 -12.63 -3.73
CA VAL A 37 -3.66 -12.58 -2.32
C VAL A 37 -4.67 -11.73 -1.57
N VAL A 38 -5.34 -12.31 -0.58
CA VAL A 38 -6.44 -11.68 0.15
C VAL A 38 -6.09 -11.54 1.62
N LYS A 39 -6.25 -10.33 2.15
CA LYS A 39 -6.00 -10.02 3.56
C LYS A 39 -7.27 -10.24 4.38
N LEU A 40 -7.11 -10.93 5.52
CA LEU A 40 -8.20 -11.18 6.45
C LEU A 40 -8.05 -10.28 7.68
N PHE A 41 -8.98 -9.36 7.83
CA PHE A 41 -9.03 -8.43 8.96
C PHE A 41 -10.10 -8.86 9.97
N LYS A 42 -9.88 -8.50 11.22
CA LYS A 42 -10.88 -8.51 12.28
C LYS A 42 -11.76 -7.26 12.21
N SER A 43 -12.94 -7.32 12.81
CA SER A 43 -13.88 -6.19 12.80
C SER A 43 -13.33 -4.95 13.48
N ASP A 44 -12.53 -5.10 14.55
CA ASP A 44 -11.89 -3.98 15.24
C ASP A 44 -10.85 -3.25 14.36
N GLU A 45 -10.10 -3.99 13.55
CA GLU A 45 -9.16 -3.44 12.56
C GLU A 45 -9.90 -2.62 11.48
N ILE A 46 -11.08 -3.06 11.06
CA ILE A 46 -11.87 -2.34 10.07
C ILE A 46 -12.56 -1.11 10.69
N ASP A 47 -13.24 -1.29 11.81
CA ASP A 47 -14.12 -0.27 12.39
C ASP A 47 -13.34 0.83 13.12
N ASN A 48 -12.28 0.45 13.87
CA ASN A 48 -11.51 1.39 14.68
C ASN A 48 -10.20 1.82 14.02
N GLU A 49 -9.53 0.91 13.30
CA GLU A 49 -8.25 1.24 12.64
C GLU A 49 -8.42 1.62 11.16
N HIS A 50 -9.60 1.41 10.56
CA HIS A 50 -9.88 1.67 9.15
C HIS A 50 -8.88 1.03 8.18
N THR A 51 -8.36 -0.16 8.51
CA THR A 51 -7.27 -0.82 7.77
C THR A 51 -7.58 -1.03 6.28
N VAL A 52 -8.78 -1.54 5.95
CA VAL A 52 -9.20 -1.76 4.56
C VAL A 52 -9.25 -0.44 3.77
N ALA A 53 -9.83 0.61 4.36
CA ALA A 53 -9.88 1.91 3.71
C ALA A 53 -8.49 2.50 3.48
N ARG A 54 -7.58 2.37 4.46
CA ARG A 54 -6.19 2.84 4.34
C ARG A 54 -5.42 2.08 3.27
N GLU A 55 -5.57 0.76 3.20
CA GLU A 55 -4.99 -0.07 2.15
C GLU A 55 -5.47 0.39 0.77
N VAL A 56 -6.79 0.60 0.60
CA VAL A 56 -7.37 1.08 -0.66
C VAL A 56 -6.90 2.49 -1.00
N PHE A 57 -6.88 3.42 -0.06
CA PHE A 57 -6.42 4.80 -0.32
C PHE A 57 -4.92 4.86 -0.62
N GLY A 58 -4.09 4.08 0.09
CA GLY A 58 -2.67 3.95 -0.20
C GLY A 58 -2.45 3.41 -1.61
N THR A 59 -3.17 2.35 -1.98
CA THR A 59 -3.13 1.76 -3.32
C THR A 59 -3.59 2.75 -4.40
N ALA A 60 -4.69 3.46 -4.16
CA ALA A 60 -5.21 4.49 -5.06
C ALA A 60 -4.20 5.60 -5.32
N LEU A 61 -3.51 6.05 -4.27
CA LEU A 61 -2.48 7.06 -4.41
C LEU A 61 -1.23 6.51 -5.10
N ALA A 62 -0.80 5.28 -4.82
CA ALA A 62 0.34 4.68 -5.51
C ALA A 62 0.16 4.71 -7.04
N MET A 63 -1.06 4.45 -7.53
CA MET A 63 -1.41 4.59 -8.95
C MET A 63 -1.29 6.04 -9.46
N GLU A 64 -1.69 7.05 -8.68
CA GLU A 64 -1.53 8.46 -9.04
C GLU A 64 -0.05 8.91 -9.11
N PHE A 65 0.85 8.18 -8.44
CA PHE A 65 2.31 8.37 -8.50
C PHE A 65 3.00 7.45 -9.51
N ASP A 66 2.23 6.75 -10.35
CA ASP A 66 2.72 5.80 -11.36
C ASP A 66 3.64 4.72 -10.76
N LEU A 67 3.36 4.32 -9.52
CA LEU A 67 4.08 3.25 -8.85
C LEU A 67 3.44 1.91 -9.19
N SER A 68 4.28 0.94 -9.56
CA SER A 68 3.82 -0.42 -9.83
C SER A 68 3.26 -1.08 -8.57
N ILE A 69 2.01 -1.51 -8.66
CA ILE A 69 1.25 -2.22 -7.61
C ILE A 69 0.56 -3.45 -8.23
N PRO A 70 0.26 -4.50 -7.46
CA PRO A 70 -0.57 -5.58 -7.96
C PRO A 70 -2.03 -5.12 -8.09
N GLU A 71 -2.76 -5.61 -9.10
CA GLU A 71 -4.13 -5.16 -9.40
C GLU A 71 -5.07 -5.38 -8.20
N PRO A 72 -5.61 -4.30 -7.60
CA PRO A 72 -6.40 -4.40 -6.37
C PRO A 72 -7.87 -4.76 -6.64
N ALA A 73 -8.47 -5.46 -5.68
CA ALA A 73 -9.90 -5.77 -5.69
C ALA A 73 -10.46 -5.88 -4.26
N LEU A 74 -11.78 -5.72 -4.15
CA LEU A 74 -12.53 -6.29 -3.04
C LEU A 74 -12.93 -7.72 -3.39
N VAL A 75 -12.85 -8.62 -2.42
CA VAL A 75 -13.15 -10.03 -2.62
C VAL A 75 -14.28 -10.46 -1.69
N ASN A 76 -15.32 -11.03 -2.28
CA ASN A 76 -16.44 -11.63 -1.57
C ASN A 76 -16.18 -13.10 -1.27
N PHE A 77 -16.40 -13.50 -0.02
CA PHE A 77 -16.34 -14.89 0.41
C PHE A 77 -17.77 -15.39 0.60
N SER A 78 -18.36 -15.89 -0.49
CA SER A 78 -19.73 -16.40 -0.45
C SER A 78 -19.85 -17.60 0.51
N PRO A 79 -21.06 -17.88 1.06
CA PRO A 79 -21.29 -19.09 1.85
C PRO A 79 -20.90 -20.37 1.10
N ALA A 80 -21.10 -20.41 -0.21
CA ALA A 80 -20.70 -21.54 -1.06
C ALA A 80 -19.18 -21.74 -1.04
N PHE A 81 -18.40 -20.66 -1.17
CA PHE A 81 -16.95 -20.69 -1.06
C PHE A 81 -16.50 -21.13 0.34
N ILE A 82 -17.06 -20.55 1.41
CA ILE A 82 -16.70 -20.89 2.80
C ILE A 82 -16.95 -22.37 3.10
N ASN A 83 -18.02 -22.94 2.56
CA ASN A 83 -18.34 -24.36 2.70
C ASN A 83 -17.34 -25.29 1.98
N THR A 84 -16.55 -24.77 1.03
CA THR A 84 -15.46 -25.54 0.39
C THR A 84 -14.16 -25.56 1.19
N LEU A 85 -14.04 -24.71 2.21
CA LEU A 85 -12.80 -24.58 2.98
C LEU A 85 -12.57 -25.82 3.87
N PRO A 86 -11.30 -26.24 4.05
CA PRO A 86 -10.92 -27.17 5.10
C PRO A 86 -11.39 -26.70 6.49
N GLU A 87 -11.64 -27.62 7.41
CA GLU A 87 -12.20 -27.31 8.73
C GLU A 87 -11.30 -26.33 9.50
N GLU A 88 -9.99 -26.58 9.53
CA GLU A 88 -9.01 -25.72 10.21
C GLU A 88 -8.95 -24.30 9.63
N VAL A 89 -9.24 -24.15 8.32
CA VAL A 89 -9.28 -22.86 7.64
C VAL A 89 -10.62 -22.15 7.90
N ARG A 90 -11.70 -22.92 8.05
CA ARG A 90 -13.03 -22.41 8.42
C ARG A 90 -13.07 -21.88 9.85
N GLU A 91 -12.32 -22.49 10.77
CA GLU A 91 -12.14 -21.94 12.12
C GLU A 91 -11.46 -20.56 12.08
N ILE A 92 -10.46 -20.37 11.21
CA ILE A 92 -9.80 -19.07 11.07
C ILE A 92 -10.79 -18.01 10.59
N ILE A 93 -11.59 -18.29 9.53
CA ILE A 93 -12.51 -17.28 8.98
C ILE A 93 -13.60 -16.89 9.98
N TYR A 94 -14.01 -17.80 10.87
CA TYR A 94 -14.99 -17.53 11.93
C TYR A 94 -14.59 -16.37 12.86
N PHE A 95 -13.29 -16.15 13.06
CA PHE A 95 -12.76 -15.05 13.88
C PHE A 95 -12.37 -13.80 13.08
N ARG A 96 -12.69 -13.76 11.79
CA ARG A 96 -12.45 -12.61 10.92
C ARG A 96 -13.76 -11.89 10.65
N ASP A 97 -13.65 -10.64 10.23
CA ASP A 97 -14.81 -9.88 9.81
C ASP A 97 -15.55 -10.61 8.68
N GLU A 98 -16.85 -10.37 8.45
CA GLU A 98 -17.61 -11.04 7.37
C GLU A 98 -17.69 -10.21 6.08
N ARG A 99 -17.41 -8.89 6.15
CA ARG A 99 -17.48 -7.98 4.99
C ARG A 99 -16.44 -8.35 3.92
N LEU A 100 -16.54 -7.71 2.76
CA LEU A 100 -15.58 -7.90 1.67
C LEU A 100 -14.13 -7.71 2.14
N LYS A 101 -13.24 -8.53 1.59
CA LYS A 101 -11.81 -8.51 1.90
C LYS A 101 -11.07 -7.64 0.91
N PHE A 102 -10.01 -6.96 1.34
CA PHE A 102 -9.06 -6.41 0.38
C PHE A 102 -8.20 -7.54 -0.17
N GLY A 103 -8.02 -7.56 -1.49
CA GLY A 103 -7.09 -8.45 -2.15
C GLY A 103 -6.40 -7.79 -3.33
N SER A 104 -5.36 -8.44 -3.82
CA SER A 104 -4.63 -7.99 -5.00
C SER A 104 -4.15 -9.19 -5.82
N GLU A 105 -4.01 -9.01 -7.13
CA GLU A 105 -3.51 -10.08 -8.02
C GLU A 105 -2.17 -10.62 -7.52
N TYR A 106 -1.99 -11.94 -7.56
CA TYR A 106 -0.74 -12.57 -7.14
C TYR A 106 0.32 -12.40 -8.22
N CYS A 107 1.41 -11.71 -7.90
CA CYS A 107 2.53 -11.52 -8.83
C CYS A 107 3.40 -12.78 -8.90
N GLU A 108 3.21 -13.60 -9.93
CA GLU A 108 4.06 -14.76 -10.21
C GLU A 108 5.50 -14.36 -10.53
N ASN A 109 6.44 -15.28 -10.34
CA ASN A 109 7.88 -15.05 -10.60
C ASN A 109 8.45 -13.83 -9.87
N THR A 110 7.93 -13.51 -8.69
CA THR A 110 8.46 -12.45 -7.85
C THR A 110 9.07 -12.99 -6.56
N THR A 111 9.96 -12.20 -5.97
CA THR A 111 10.49 -12.42 -4.62
C THR A 111 10.46 -11.13 -3.84
N LEU A 112 10.35 -11.22 -2.51
CA LEU A 112 10.51 -10.05 -1.65
C LEU A 112 11.91 -9.46 -1.85
N LEU A 113 11.97 -8.14 -2.04
CA LEU A 113 13.22 -7.42 -1.99
C LEU A 113 13.90 -7.73 -0.66
N LYS A 114 15.13 -8.23 -0.70
CA LYS A 114 15.94 -8.39 0.52
C LYS A 114 17.00 -7.28 0.55
N PRO A 115 17.17 -6.56 1.67
CA PRO A 115 18.09 -5.43 1.75
C PRO A 115 19.56 -5.78 1.49
N ASP A 116 19.93 -7.05 1.67
CA ASP A 116 21.31 -7.55 1.56
C ASP A 116 21.58 -8.24 0.21
N LEU A 117 20.59 -8.30 -0.68
CA LEU A 117 20.78 -8.88 -2.00
C LEU A 117 21.62 -7.97 -2.92
N PRO A 118 22.30 -8.55 -3.93
CA PRO A 118 23.18 -7.81 -4.82
C PRO A 118 22.49 -6.60 -5.45
N SER A 119 23.27 -5.56 -5.72
CA SER A 119 22.87 -4.32 -6.42
C SER A 119 22.01 -4.55 -7.67
N GLN A 120 22.12 -5.72 -8.30
CA GLN A 120 21.36 -6.13 -9.48
C GLN A 120 19.83 -6.07 -9.32
N GLN A 121 19.26 -6.42 -8.15
CA GLN A 121 17.79 -6.33 -7.99
C GLN A 121 17.30 -4.88 -7.84
N ILE A 122 18.03 -4.07 -7.06
CA ILE A 122 17.74 -2.65 -6.88
C ILE A 122 17.91 -1.87 -8.19
N ASN A 123 18.87 -2.28 -9.03
CA ASN A 123 19.12 -1.64 -10.32
C ASN A 123 17.92 -1.71 -11.28
N LYS A 124 17.05 -2.72 -11.14
CA LYS A 124 15.86 -2.90 -12.00
C LYS A 124 14.85 -1.74 -11.91
N PHE A 125 14.75 -1.11 -10.74
CA PHE A 125 13.81 -0.02 -10.47
C PHE A 125 14.51 1.16 -9.78
N ILE A 126 15.79 1.36 -10.11
CA ILE A 126 16.64 2.36 -9.44
C ILE A 126 16.12 3.79 -9.60
N HIS A 127 15.40 4.03 -10.70
CA HIS A 127 14.78 5.32 -11.02
C HIS A 127 13.59 5.64 -10.12
N ASP A 128 12.91 4.61 -9.59
CA ASP A 128 11.71 4.77 -8.78
C ASP A 128 11.98 4.77 -7.27
N LEU A 129 13.21 4.42 -6.84
CA LEU A 129 13.57 4.46 -5.42
C LEU A 129 13.24 5.78 -4.72
N PRO A 130 13.52 6.96 -5.32
CA PRO A 130 13.14 8.23 -4.73
C PRO A 130 11.63 8.41 -4.65
N ILE A 131 10.89 7.95 -5.67
CA ILE A 131 9.45 8.07 -5.75
C ILE A 131 8.79 7.20 -4.68
N ILE A 132 9.23 5.93 -4.52
CA ILE A 132 8.76 5.02 -3.48
C ILE A 132 9.04 5.61 -2.08
N TYR A 133 10.26 6.07 -1.82
CA TYR A 133 10.60 6.68 -0.51
C TYR A 133 9.77 7.94 -0.21
N ALA A 134 9.62 8.81 -1.19
CA ALA A 134 8.84 10.03 -1.07
C ALA A 134 7.35 9.72 -0.87
N PHE A 135 6.83 8.73 -1.58
CA PHE A 135 5.48 8.21 -1.42
C PHE A 135 5.26 7.63 -0.03
N ASP A 136 6.13 6.75 0.46
CA ASP A 136 6.00 6.20 1.81
C ASP A 136 6.10 7.30 2.88
N THR A 137 6.91 8.34 2.65
CA THR A 137 6.97 9.51 3.56
C THR A 137 5.66 10.30 3.51
N LEU A 138 5.11 10.54 2.32
CA LEU A 138 3.82 11.21 2.11
C LEU A 138 2.70 10.47 2.85
N ILE A 139 2.64 9.15 2.72
CA ILE A 139 1.60 8.32 3.33
C ILE A 139 1.95 7.88 4.75
N ASN A 140 3.08 8.32 5.30
CA ASN A 140 3.62 7.91 6.60
C ASN A 140 3.66 6.37 6.79
N ASN A 141 4.07 5.63 5.75
CA ASN A 141 4.20 4.19 5.80
C ASN A 141 5.50 3.78 6.50
N LYS A 142 5.37 3.52 7.81
CA LYS A 142 6.48 3.07 8.65
C LYS A 142 6.75 1.56 8.56
N ASP A 143 5.90 0.80 7.86
CA ASP A 143 6.05 -0.66 7.81
C ASP A 143 7.11 -1.10 6.80
N ARG A 144 7.40 -0.26 5.79
CA ARG A 144 8.41 -0.50 4.77
C ARG A 144 9.82 -0.34 5.33
N GLY A 145 10.31 -1.39 5.99
CA GLY A 145 11.62 -1.43 6.65
C GLY A 145 12.51 -2.55 6.13
N GLU A 146 13.72 -2.65 6.69
CA GLU A 146 14.71 -3.65 6.25
C GLU A 146 14.21 -5.10 6.43
N TYR A 147 13.45 -5.38 7.49
CA TYR A 147 12.90 -6.72 7.75
C TYR A 147 11.62 -7.02 6.96
N LYS A 148 10.89 -5.98 6.56
CA LYS A 148 9.61 -6.05 5.85
C LYS A 148 9.59 -4.99 4.76
N THR A 149 10.14 -5.36 3.61
CA THR A 149 10.30 -4.41 2.51
C THR A 149 8.98 -4.11 1.83
N ASN A 150 8.02 -5.04 1.87
CA ASN A 150 6.74 -4.98 1.18
C ASN A 150 6.89 -4.56 -0.30
N ILE A 151 8.03 -4.93 -0.91
CA ILE A 151 8.36 -4.73 -2.32
C ILE A 151 8.60 -6.11 -2.90
N LEU A 152 7.85 -6.49 -3.91
CA LEU A 152 8.11 -7.63 -4.76
C LEU A 152 9.00 -7.18 -5.92
N VAL A 153 9.99 -7.99 -6.27
CA VAL A 153 10.85 -7.78 -7.44
C VAL A 153 10.73 -9.01 -8.34
N SER A 154 10.50 -8.78 -9.62
CA SER A 154 10.45 -9.85 -10.61
C SER A 154 11.80 -10.56 -10.72
N THR A 155 11.79 -11.89 -10.78
CA THR A 155 12.98 -12.71 -11.02
C THR A 155 13.27 -12.88 -12.51
N VAL A 156 12.32 -12.51 -13.38
CA VAL A 156 12.38 -12.74 -14.84
C VAL A 156 12.29 -11.46 -15.69
N SER A 157 11.81 -10.35 -15.12
CA SER A 157 11.68 -9.04 -15.77
C SER A 157 12.28 -7.92 -14.91
N GLU A 158 12.18 -6.67 -15.36
CA GLU A 158 12.59 -5.47 -14.60
C GLU A 158 11.48 -4.93 -13.68
N ASP A 159 10.33 -5.61 -13.64
CA ASP A 159 9.18 -5.17 -12.86
C ASP A 159 9.41 -5.29 -11.34
N TYR A 160 8.76 -4.39 -10.62
CA TYR A 160 8.61 -4.43 -9.17
C TYR A 160 7.16 -4.16 -8.81
N TYR A 161 6.77 -4.47 -7.58
CA TYR A 161 5.45 -4.13 -7.07
C TYR A 161 5.57 -3.71 -5.60
N ILE A 162 5.08 -2.53 -5.25
CA ILE A 162 4.88 -2.17 -3.85
C ILE A 162 3.50 -2.65 -3.40
N PHE A 163 3.41 -3.10 -2.16
CA PHE A 163 2.14 -3.55 -1.58
C PHE A 163 2.13 -3.25 -0.08
N ASP A 164 1.02 -3.61 0.57
CA ASP A 164 0.83 -3.54 2.02
C ASP A 164 0.84 -2.09 2.55
N HIS A 165 -0.27 -1.39 2.28
CA HIS A 165 -0.48 0.01 2.67
C HIS A 165 -1.43 0.18 3.87
N GLU A 166 -1.81 -0.88 4.58
CA GLU A 166 -2.81 -0.85 5.66
C GLU A 166 -2.42 0.07 6.83
N ARG A 167 -1.11 0.33 6.99
CA ARG A 167 -0.56 1.21 8.02
C ARG A 167 -0.37 2.66 7.56
N ALA A 168 -0.73 2.97 6.31
CA ALA A 168 -0.69 4.32 5.77
C ALA A 168 -1.60 5.27 6.57
N PHE A 169 -1.21 6.54 6.64
CA PHE A 169 -1.98 7.64 7.24
C PHE A 169 -2.38 7.43 8.71
N LYS A 170 -1.71 6.53 9.43
CA LYS A 170 -1.93 6.39 10.86
C LYS A 170 -1.70 7.74 11.56
N ASN A 171 -2.67 8.18 12.35
CA ASN A 171 -2.70 9.50 13.01
C ASN A 171 -2.79 10.69 12.03
N ILE A 172 -3.61 10.58 10.97
CA ILE A 172 -3.72 11.63 9.94
C ILE A 172 -3.98 13.05 10.49
N LYS A 173 -4.79 13.19 11.55
CA LYS A 173 -5.05 14.48 12.20
C LYS A 173 -3.78 15.12 12.78
N LYS A 174 -2.86 14.31 13.30
CA LYS A 174 -1.55 14.77 13.78
C LYS A 174 -0.71 15.27 12.60
N LEU A 175 -0.62 14.47 11.53
CA LEU A 175 0.12 14.83 10.30
C LEU A 175 -0.39 16.14 9.70
N GLU A 176 -1.72 16.29 9.62
CA GLU A 176 -2.39 17.51 9.17
C GLU A 176 -1.98 18.72 10.01
N SER A 177 -2.02 18.61 11.34
CA SER A 177 -1.64 19.68 12.27
C SER A 177 -0.16 20.07 12.17
N GLU A 178 0.74 19.08 12.11
CA GLU A 178 2.17 19.34 11.96
C GLU A 178 2.47 20.08 10.66
N LEU A 179 1.91 19.58 9.55
CA LEU A 179 2.09 20.18 8.24
C LEU A 179 1.55 21.61 8.17
N ALA A 180 0.42 21.89 8.82
CA ALA A 180 -0.11 23.25 8.94
C ALA A 180 0.89 24.18 9.67
N GLY A 181 1.54 23.68 10.73
CA GLY A 181 2.57 24.36 11.49
C GLY A 181 3.98 24.40 10.86
N ASN A 182 4.15 23.91 9.63
CA ASN A 182 5.46 23.72 8.98
C ASN A 182 6.43 22.85 9.79
N THR A 183 5.88 21.91 10.55
CA THR A 183 6.64 20.86 11.22
C THR A 183 6.32 19.52 10.58
N PHE A 184 7.21 18.56 10.75
CA PHE A 184 6.96 17.17 10.37
C PHE A 184 7.90 16.32 11.18
N SER A 185 7.39 15.76 12.28
CA SER A 185 8.22 14.99 13.21
C SER A 185 8.50 13.57 12.69
N GLU A 186 7.75 13.14 11.69
CA GLU A 186 7.76 11.78 11.20
C GLU A 186 8.85 11.60 10.13
N THR A 187 10.04 11.16 10.55
CA THR A 187 11.09 10.72 9.62
C THR A 187 11.08 9.20 9.50
N LEU A 188 11.09 8.68 8.26
CA LEU A 188 11.24 7.25 8.00
C LEU A 188 12.72 6.82 8.15
N THR A 189 13.22 6.80 9.38
CA THR A 189 14.63 6.49 9.68
C THR A 189 15.02 5.07 9.29
N ASN A 190 14.12 4.10 9.49
CA ASN A 190 14.37 2.68 9.25
C ASN A 190 13.88 2.21 7.87
N HIS A 191 13.66 3.14 6.94
CA HIS A 191 13.14 2.78 5.61
C HIS A 191 14.17 2.01 4.79
N VAL A 192 13.78 0.89 4.20
CA VAL A 192 14.71 0.01 3.45
C VAL A 192 15.44 0.74 2.32
N LEU A 193 14.78 1.71 1.68
CA LEU A 193 15.38 2.45 0.56
C LEU A 193 16.29 3.61 0.99
N LYS A 194 16.23 4.06 2.25
CA LYS A 194 16.94 5.25 2.71
C LYS A 194 18.45 5.12 2.50
N LYS A 195 19.03 3.95 2.78
CA LYS A 195 20.47 3.70 2.60
C LYS A 195 20.94 3.87 1.15
N TYR A 196 20.10 3.54 0.17
CA TYR A 196 20.44 3.68 -1.26
C TYR A 196 20.37 5.14 -1.71
N LEU A 197 19.43 5.92 -1.17
CA LEU A 197 19.28 7.35 -1.46
C LEU A 197 20.35 8.18 -0.75
N HIS A 198 20.71 7.83 0.48
CA HIS A 198 21.74 8.51 1.26
C HIS A 198 23.09 8.54 0.54
N ASN A 199 23.42 7.45 -0.17
CA ASN A 199 24.70 7.29 -0.87
C ASN A 199 24.74 7.92 -2.27
N LYS A 200 23.67 8.57 -2.73
CA LYS A 200 23.66 9.27 -4.03
C LYS A 200 24.52 10.54 -3.96
N LYS A 201 25.37 10.73 -4.98
CA LYS A 201 26.28 11.89 -5.08
C LYS A 201 25.55 13.22 -5.27
N ASP A 202 24.52 13.22 -6.12
CA ASP A 202 23.64 14.36 -6.34
C ASP A 202 22.26 14.03 -5.77
N LYS A 203 21.84 14.80 -4.76
CA LYS A 203 20.55 14.66 -4.09
C LYS A 203 19.57 15.78 -4.48
N SER A 204 20.05 16.86 -5.10
CA SER A 204 19.30 18.11 -5.33
C SER A 204 18.16 17.99 -6.35
N ARG A 205 18.15 16.89 -7.10
CA ARG A 205 17.17 16.59 -8.16
C ARG A 205 16.55 15.21 -8.00
N LEU A 206 16.84 14.55 -6.88
CA LEU A 206 16.47 13.15 -6.67
C LEU A 206 14.95 12.97 -6.64
N PHE A 207 14.22 14.01 -6.22
CA PHE A 207 12.76 14.01 -6.08
C PHE A 207 12.04 14.86 -7.13
N ASP A 208 12.70 15.29 -8.22
CA ASP A 208 12.09 16.12 -9.28
C ASP A 208 10.82 15.46 -9.87
N THR A 209 10.87 14.16 -10.15
CA THR A 209 9.71 13.41 -10.68
C THR A 209 8.56 13.38 -9.68
N PHE A 210 8.85 13.07 -8.42
CA PHE A 210 7.84 13.07 -7.36
C PHE A 210 7.24 14.47 -7.13
N HIS A 211 8.05 15.52 -7.22
CA HIS A 211 7.59 16.90 -7.14
C HIS A 211 6.56 17.21 -8.24
N ASN A 212 6.83 16.77 -9.47
CA ASN A 212 5.88 16.92 -10.57
C ASN A 212 4.59 16.14 -10.32
N TYR A 213 4.68 14.90 -9.82
CA TYR A 213 3.50 14.12 -9.43
C TYR A 213 2.66 14.83 -8.37
N LEU A 214 3.27 15.38 -7.31
CA LEU A 214 2.52 16.16 -6.31
C LEU A 214 1.74 17.33 -6.95
N ARG A 215 2.37 18.05 -7.89
CA ARG A 215 1.73 19.19 -8.57
C ARG A 215 0.51 18.78 -9.39
N ILE A 216 0.49 17.59 -9.97
CA ILE A 216 -0.64 17.09 -10.78
C ILE A 216 -1.57 16.13 -10.03
N LEU A 217 -1.20 15.67 -8.83
CA LEU A 217 -1.96 14.73 -8.01
C LEU A 217 -3.46 15.08 -7.94
N ASN A 218 -4.32 14.14 -8.33
CA ASN A 218 -5.76 14.27 -8.21
C ASN A 218 -6.24 13.69 -6.87
N VAL A 219 -6.32 14.55 -5.85
CA VAL A 219 -6.80 14.15 -4.51
C VAL A 219 -8.26 13.67 -4.52
N ASN A 220 -9.07 14.10 -5.48
CA ASN A 220 -10.48 13.73 -5.55
C ASN A 220 -10.70 12.30 -6.06
N VAL A 221 -9.68 11.63 -6.60
CA VAL A 221 -9.78 10.20 -6.95
C VAL A 221 -10.21 9.35 -5.76
N LEU A 222 -9.85 9.77 -4.53
CA LEU A 222 -10.21 9.09 -3.29
C LEU A 222 -11.71 9.11 -3.00
N ASP A 223 -12.47 10.07 -3.54
CA ASP A 223 -13.92 10.13 -3.35
C ASP A 223 -14.59 8.93 -4.01
N ASP A 224 -14.15 8.54 -5.21
CA ASP A 224 -14.69 7.39 -5.94
C ASP A 224 -14.41 6.08 -5.19
N TYR A 225 -13.19 5.90 -4.71
CA TYR A 225 -12.83 4.73 -3.88
C TYR A 225 -13.62 4.70 -2.57
N ASN A 226 -13.78 5.83 -1.88
CA ASN A 226 -14.54 5.88 -0.65
C ASN A 226 -16.04 5.67 -0.86
N ASN A 227 -16.59 6.13 -1.99
CA ASN A 227 -17.97 5.86 -2.37
C ASN A 227 -18.19 4.37 -2.64
N GLU A 228 -17.24 3.70 -3.28
CA GLU A 228 -17.28 2.24 -3.45
C GLU A 228 -17.22 1.52 -2.09
N LEU A 229 -16.27 1.88 -1.23
CA LEU A 229 -16.16 1.32 0.11
C LEU A 229 -17.42 1.54 0.96
N ARG A 230 -18.10 2.68 0.79
CA ARG A 230 -19.34 3.01 1.51
C ARG A 230 -20.47 2.03 1.17
N LYS A 231 -20.57 1.56 -0.07
CA LYS A 231 -21.58 0.56 -0.48
C LYS A 231 -21.48 -0.74 0.33
N HIS A 232 -20.28 -1.02 0.86
CA HIS A 232 -19.95 -2.26 1.57
C HIS A 232 -19.66 -2.04 3.06
N ASN A 233 -19.97 -0.86 3.61
CA ASN A 233 -19.68 -0.49 5.01
C ASN A 233 -18.17 -0.60 5.38
N LEU A 234 -17.28 -0.28 4.43
CA LEU A 234 -15.82 -0.28 4.59
C LEU A 234 -15.20 1.13 4.49
N HIS A 235 -16.03 2.17 4.41
CA HIS A 235 -15.58 3.56 4.27
C HIS A 235 -14.85 4.07 5.51
N SER A 236 -14.00 5.09 5.33
CA SER A 236 -13.33 5.77 6.44
C SER A 236 -13.94 7.14 6.69
N SER A 237 -14.20 7.44 7.97
CA SER A 237 -14.54 8.80 8.40
C SER A 237 -13.36 9.77 8.33
N GLU A 238 -12.12 9.25 8.21
CA GLU A 238 -10.89 10.04 8.18
C GLU A 238 -10.59 10.65 6.81
N LEU A 239 -11.37 10.34 5.76
CA LEU A 239 -11.13 10.82 4.40
C LEU A 239 -11.01 12.35 4.33
N ILE A 240 -11.82 13.10 5.08
CA ILE A 240 -11.78 14.56 5.06
C ILE A 240 -10.41 15.09 5.53
N HIS A 241 -9.85 14.49 6.58
CA HIS A 241 -8.53 14.85 7.10
C HIS A 241 -7.42 14.42 6.14
N LEU A 242 -7.55 13.23 5.53
CA LEU A 242 -6.63 12.76 4.50
C LEU A 242 -6.58 13.72 3.31
N LYS A 243 -7.72 14.12 2.76
CA LYS A 243 -7.78 15.07 1.65
C LYS A 243 -7.19 16.43 2.03
N SER A 244 -7.54 16.96 3.20
CA SER A 244 -7.00 18.22 3.72
C SER A 244 -5.47 18.18 3.84
N TYR A 245 -4.93 17.09 4.40
CA TYR A 245 -3.50 16.84 4.48
C TYR A 245 -2.85 16.82 3.08
N LEU A 246 -3.38 16.03 2.13
CA LEU A 246 -2.83 15.92 0.78
C LEU A 246 -2.88 17.25 0.01
N TYR A 247 -3.97 18.01 0.13
CA TYR A 247 -4.06 19.35 -0.46
C TYR A 247 -3.02 20.30 0.14
N THR A 248 -2.78 20.22 1.44
CA THR A 248 -1.76 21.03 2.10
C THR A 248 -0.36 20.64 1.62
N VAL A 249 -0.05 19.34 1.49
CA VAL A 249 1.25 18.89 0.94
C VAL A 249 1.42 19.40 -0.49
N LYS A 250 0.37 19.28 -1.32
CA LYS A 250 0.36 19.78 -2.70
C LYS A 250 0.63 21.28 -2.79
N GLN A 251 0.04 22.08 -1.90
CA GLN A 251 0.29 23.53 -1.83
C GLN A 251 1.70 23.86 -1.32
N LYS A 252 2.31 22.97 -0.52
CA LYS A 252 3.65 23.10 0.05
C LYS A 252 4.66 22.13 -0.58
N ALA A 253 4.51 21.83 -1.87
CA ALA A 253 5.29 20.78 -2.53
C ALA A 253 6.81 21.03 -2.46
N ASP A 254 7.26 22.25 -2.70
CA ASP A 254 8.69 22.63 -2.58
C ASP A 254 9.24 22.40 -1.16
N TRP A 255 8.45 22.73 -0.14
CA TRP A 255 8.84 22.53 1.25
C TRP A 255 8.91 21.04 1.58
N PHE A 256 7.95 20.24 1.12
CA PHE A 256 7.92 18.80 1.34
C PHE A 256 9.10 18.10 0.65
N VAL A 257 9.48 18.53 -0.56
CA VAL A 257 10.66 18.01 -1.26
C VAL A 257 11.95 18.33 -0.51
N LYS A 258 12.12 19.56 -0.03
CA LYS A 258 13.28 19.92 0.81
C LYS A 258 13.36 19.08 2.08
N LEU A 259 12.21 18.74 2.67
CA LEU A 259 12.14 17.83 3.80
C LEU A 259 12.67 16.43 3.44
N LEU A 260 12.28 15.90 2.27
CA LEU A 260 12.76 14.60 1.79
C LEU A 260 14.28 14.60 1.55
N GLU A 261 14.82 15.67 0.95
CA GLU A 261 16.26 15.83 0.74
C GLU A 261 17.04 15.86 2.06
N HIS A 262 16.49 16.55 3.06
CA HIS A 262 17.06 16.61 4.39
C HIS A 262 17.00 15.24 5.09
N SER A 263 15.88 14.52 5.00
CA SER A 263 15.67 13.25 5.69
C SER A 263 16.60 12.13 5.22
N ILE A 264 17.09 12.18 3.97
CA ILE A 264 18.09 11.25 3.43
C ILE A 264 19.54 11.76 3.59
N SER A 265 19.73 12.95 4.13
CA SER A 265 21.06 13.54 4.37
C SER A 265 21.56 13.35 5.80
N ILE A 266 20.63 13.10 6.74
CA ILE A 266 20.90 12.66 8.13
C ILE A 266 20.89 11.14 8.19
#